data_AF-A0A6V8MHL9-F1
#
_entry.id   AF-A0A6V8MHL9-F1
#
_cell.length_a   1.000
_cell.length_b   1.000
_cell.length_c   1.000
_cell.angle_alpha   90.00
_cell.angle_beta   90.00
_cell.angle_gamma   90.00
#
_symmetry.space_group_name_H-M   'P 1'
#
loop_
_entity.id
_entity.type
_entity.pdbx_description
1 polymer ?
#
loop_
_entity_poly.entity_id
_entity_poly.type
_entity_poly.pdbx_seq_one_letter_code
_entity_poly.pdbx_strand_id
1 'polypeptide(L)' 'MLNSAWSVLCVVGVWGFVAAVVGLVLTSFPARGVFLSRPALRWGAAALAFFVLWLIGMSHA' A
#
# COMPACT_ATOMS: atom_id res chain seq x y z
N MET A 1 -24.36 -4.83 8.14
CA MET A 1 -23.07 -5.14 8.82
C MET A 1 -21.98 -5.50 7.82
N LEU A 2 -22.21 -6.42 6.88
CA LEU A 2 -21.22 -6.79 5.84
C LEU A 2 -20.75 -5.59 4.99
N ASN A 3 -21.67 -4.68 4.62
CA ASN A 3 -21.34 -3.48 3.84
C ASN A 3 -20.36 -2.53 4.55
N SER A 4 -20.47 -2.45 5.88
CA SER A 4 -19.58 -1.63 6.70
C SER A 4 -18.17 -2.21 6.77
N ALA A 5 -18.04 -3.55 6.77
CA ALA A 5 -16.74 -4.21 6.76
C ALA A 5 -16.00 -4.00 5.43
N TRP A 6 -16.70 -4.08 4.30
CA TRP A 6 -16.14 -3.80 2.98
C TRP A 6 -15.71 -2.34 2.82
N SER A 7 -16.51 -1.40 3.32
CA SER A 7 -16.13 0.02 3.36
C SER A 7 -14.86 0.25 4.18
N VAL A 8 -14.72 -0.41 5.34
CA VAL A 8 -13.50 -0.31 6.16
C VAL A 8 -12.30 -0.92 5.44
N LEU A 9 -12.45 -2.08 4.81
CA LEU A 9 -11.40 -2.70 3.98
C LEU A 9 -10.96 -1.80 2.84
N CYS A 10 -11.89 -1.11 2.17
CA CYS A 10 -11.56 -0.11 1.16
C CYS A 10 -10.69 1.01 1.74
N VAL A 11 -11.12 1.62 2.85
CA VAL A 11 -10.41 2.74 3.47
C VAL A 11 -9.01 2.32 3.93
N VAL A 12 -8.90 1.17 4.60
CA VAL A 12 -7.62 0.64 5.07
C VAL A 12 -6.71 0.27 3.88
N GLY A 13 -7.27 -0.31 2.82
CA GLY A 13 -6.53 -0.65 1.60
C GLY A 13 -5.94 0.59 0.92
N VAL A 14 -6.73 1.66 0.72
CA VAL A 14 -6.23 2.91 0.13
C VAL A 14 -5.15 3.53 1.01
N TRP A 15 -5.44 3.74 2.29
CA TRP A 15 -4.51 4.43 3.18
C TRP A 15 -3.25 3.62 3.44
N GLY A 16 -3.36 2.30 3.52
CA GLY A 16 -2.22 1.39 3.59
C GLY A 16 -1.37 1.44 2.33
N PHE A 17 -1.99 1.49 1.14
CA PHE A 17 -1.29 1.66 -0.13
C PHE A 17 -0.53 2.99 -0.17
N VAL A 18 -1.20 4.10 0.18
CA VAL A 18 -0.57 5.43 0.24
C VAL A 18 0.60 5.45 1.21
N ALA A 19 0.42 4.93 2.42
CA ALA A 19 1.49 4.85 3.42
C ALA A 19 2.67 3.99 2.92
N ALA A 20 2.39 2.88 2.23
CA ALA A 20 3.43 2.02 1.67
C ALA A 20 4.20 2.70 0.53
N VAL A 21 3.53 3.45 -0.33
CA VAL A 21 4.16 4.26 -1.39
C VAL A 21 5.03 5.36 -0.79
N VAL A 22 4.54 6.06 0.24
CA VAL A 22 5.33 7.06 0.96
C VAL A 22 6.57 6.41 1.59
N GLY A 23 6.41 5.27 2.26
CA GLY A 23 7.52 4.50 2.82
C GLY A 23 8.51 4.06 1.75
N LEU A 24 8.04 3.62 0.58
CA LEU A 24 8.87 3.28 -0.56
C LEU A 24 9.73 4.47 -0.99
N VAL A 25 9.11 5.62 -1.22
CA VAL A 25 9.81 6.82 -1.69
C VAL A 25 10.85 7.28 -0.67
N LEU A 26 10.48 7.37 0.61
CA LEU A 26 11.36 7.89 1.66
C LEU A 26 12.53 6.96 1.99
N THR A 27 12.35 5.64 1.89
CA THR A 27 13.36 4.67 2.32
C THR A 27 14.16 4.06 1.17
N SER A 28 13.61 4.02 -0.04
CA SER A 28 14.26 3.43 -1.20
C SER A 28 15.19 4.41 -1.92
N PHE A 29 15.00 5.72 -1.69
CA PHE A 29 15.80 6.80 -2.28
C PHE A 29 16.42 7.70 -1.20
N PRO A 30 17.39 7.20 -0.42
CA PRO A 30 17.99 7.97 0.68
C PRO A 30 18.87 9.14 0.20
N ALA A 31 19.40 9.05 -1.02
CA ALA A 31 20.26 10.07 -1.62
C ALA A 31 20.06 10.10 -3.15
N ARG A 32 20.40 11.23 -3.78
CA ARG A 32 20.26 11.39 -5.23
C ARG A 32 21.11 10.35 -5.97
N GLY A 33 20.47 9.54 -6.81
CA GLY A 33 21.13 8.48 -7.57
C GLY A 33 21.38 7.18 -6.80
N VAL A 34 20.96 7.09 -5.53
CA VAL A 34 21.06 5.87 -4.73
C VAL A 34 19.68 5.22 -4.65
N PHE A 35 19.57 3.99 -5.14
CA PHE A 35 18.38 3.17 -5.01
C PHE A 35 18.68 1.93 -4.15
N LEU A 36 17.93 1.77 -3.07
CA LEU A 36 18.07 0.62 -2.18
C LEU A 36 17.02 -0.44 -2.51
N SER A 37 17.43 -1.52 -3.19
CA SER A 37 16.51 -2.56 -3.66
C SER A 37 15.82 -3.34 -2.54
N ARG A 38 16.48 -3.52 -1.38
CA ARG A 38 15.89 -4.23 -0.22
C ARG A 38 14.68 -3.51 0.38
N PRO A 39 14.77 -2.22 0.80
CA PRO A 39 13.59 -1.48 1.26
C PRO A 39 12.57 -1.29 0.13
N ALA A 40 13.01 -1.11 -1.12
CA ALA A 40 12.12 -1.01 -2.27
C ALA A 40 11.25 -2.26 -2.44
N LEU A 41 11.84 -3.45 -2.30
CA LEU A 41 11.09 -4.70 -2.40
C LEU A 41 10.08 -4.85 -1.25
N ARG A 42 10.47 -4.49 -0.02
CA ARG A 42 9.59 -4.57 1.16
C ARG A 42 8.40 -3.64 1.06
N TRP A 43 8.66 -2.36 0.78
CA TRP A 43 7.60 -1.35 0.65
C TRP A 43 6.77 -1.52 -0.62
N GLY A 44 7.40 -1.97 -1.71
CA GLY A 44 6.70 -2.32 -2.95
C GLY A 44 5.75 -3.51 -2.77
N ALA A 45 6.19 -4.57 -2.09
CA ALA A 45 5.34 -5.70 -1.75
C ALA A 45 4.19 -5.31 -0.82
N ALA A 46 4.46 -4.45 0.17
CA ALA A 46 3.42 -3.92 1.05
C ALA A 46 2.39 -3.08 0.27
N ALA A 47 2.85 -2.20 -0.64
CA ALA A 47 1.98 -1.41 -1.50
C ALA A 47 1.10 -2.33 -2.36
N LEU A 48 1.69 -3.35 -2.99
CA LEU A 48 0.93 -4.31 -3.78
C LEU A 48 -0.13 -5.05 -2.94
N ALA A 49 0.22 -5.48 -1.72
CA ALA A 49 -0.73 -6.16 -0.83
C ALA A 49 -1.92 -5.26 -0.46
N PHE A 50 -1.66 -4.00 -0.10
CA PHE A 50 -2.72 -3.04 0.20
C PHE A 50 -3.56 -2.67 -1.02
N PHE A 51 -2.95 -2.61 -2.21
CA PHE A 51 -3.67 -2.39 -3.45
C PHE A 51 -4.64 -3.54 -3.76
N VAL A 52 -4.19 -4.80 -3.59
CA VAL A 52 -5.07 -5.98 -3.74
C VAL A 52 -6.18 -5.97 -2.71
N LEU A 53 -5.87 -5.66 -1.45
CA LEU A 53 -6.87 -5.53 -0.38
C LEU A 53 -7.93 -4.47 -0.72
N TRP A 54 -7.50 -3.35 -1.29
CA TRP A 54 -8.40 -2.29 -1.72
C TRP A 54 -9.31 -2.72 -2.88
N LEU A 55 -8.76 -3.41 -3.89
CA LEU A 55 -9.53 -3.93 -5.01
C LEU A 55 -10.61 -4.90 -4.54
N ILE A 56 -10.28 -5.79 -3.60
CA ILE A 56 -11.24 -6.73 -3.01
C ILE A 56 -12.32 -5.96 -2.22
N GLY A 57 -11.92 -4.92 -1.49
CA GLY A 57 -12.87 -4.02 -0.83
C GLY A 57 -13.86 -3.42 -1.83
N MET A 58 -13.36 -2.89 -2.94
CA MET A 58 -14.17 -2.23 -3.98
C MET A 58 -15.09 -3.20 -4.70
N SER A 59 -14.69 -4.45 -4.93
CA SER A 59 -15.54 -5.42 -5.62
C SER A 59 -16.77 -5.85 -4.81
N HIS A 60 -16.80 -5.53 -3.52
CA HIS A 60 -17.85 -5.94 -2.58
C HIS A 60 -18.50 -4.77 -1.81
N ALA A 61 -18.07 -3.53 -2.06
CA ALA A 61 -18.63 -2.30 -1.48
C ALA A 61 -19.70 -1.67 -2.37
#